data_AF-A0A1H1ZHK1-F1
#
_entry.id   AF-A0A1H1ZHK1-F1
#
_cell.length_a   1.000
_cell.length_b   1.000
_cell.length_c   1.000
_cell.angle_alpha   90.00
_cell.angle_beta   90.00
_cell.angle_gamma   90.00
#
_symmetry.space_group_name_H-M   'P 1'
#
loop_
_entity.id
_entity.type
_entity.pdbx_description
1 polymer ?
#
loop_
_entity_poly.entity_id
_entity_poly.type
_entity_poly.pdbx_seq_one_letter_code
_entity_poly.pdbx_strand_id
1 'polypeptide(L)'
;MTVVRLGPRPTAPPAEDAAPWRWRPVLVGAVVGLAWAAALRGWMTQLAGPGSSTSWLGTVGLVLLPGLVLGGLLGRADVRRRAGAARRPLLVAAPGLMAVALADPRIARALVETGQGGGAIGVVLVGLAGGYALAGRGRRVLRGAAGLVAVLGVLLVGVVTTELYPLSTPRGVWVSVLGSGLVTVFCLACALPHAGPPQARAWRPVVVGALLGLVWAAALRVLMARLVGAGTTTTWVGTVVWVLAPGAAVGALLGLAEHHRRTGGRRHGGWLVLAPLLFSAVVVAGPVRDPTAVLAGGIGGGALAVPLLGVVGGVALGARGPRVVRLLAAAVGLAVVPVWVLVAPDVGGPGFAVSTPQGAWATALHLSLLATLALAAAVPLRPPEPAPALRPPVPG
;
A
#
# COMPACT_ATOMS: atom_id res chain seq x y z
N MET A 1 -56.62 -11.46 8.75
CA MET A 1 -55.58 -10.69 9.47
C MET A 1 -54.71 -11.68 10.25
N THR A 2 -53.59 -12.10 9.68
CA THR A 2 -52.73 -13.12 10.30
C THR A 2 -51.65 -12.40 11.11
N VAL A 3 -51.79 -12.42 12.43
CA VAL A 3 -50.84 -11.84 13.37
C VAL A 3 -49.58 -12.72 13.35
N VAL A 4 -48.56 -12.30 12.60
CA VAL A 4 -47.24 -12.94 12.64
C VAL A 4 -46.62 -12.66 14.02
N ARG A 5 -46.68 -13.65 14.92
CA ARG A 5 -45.92 -13.63 16.17
C ARG A 5 -44.43 -13.57 15.84
N LEU A 6 -43.83 -12.39 16.02
CA LEU A 6 -42.38 -12.25 16.07
C LEU A 6 -41.89 -12.99 17.33
N GLY A 7 -41.34 -14.20 17.14
CA GLY A 7 -40.68 -14.93 18.20
C GLY A 7 -39.55 -14.10 18.84
N PRO A 8 -39.17 -14.42 20.09
CA PRO A 8 -38.16 -13.69 20.84
C PRO A 8 -36.87 -13.53 20.01
N ARG A 9 -36.41 -12.29 19.86
CA ARG A 9 -35.11 -12.00 19.23
C ARG A 9 -34.04 -12.82 19.96
N PRO A 10 -33.25 -13.65 19.27
CA PRO A 10 -32.17 -14.39 19.90
C PRO A 10 -31.28 -13.42 20.68
N THR A 11 -31.22 -13.63 21.99
CA THR A 11 -30.47 -12.83 22.94
C THR A 11 -28.99 -13.08 22.76
N ALA A 12 -28.26 -11.99 22.51
CA ALA A 12 -26.80 -11.79 22.54
C ALA A 12 -25.92 -12.80 21.75
N PRO A 13 -25.15 -12.32 20.74
CA PRO A 13 -24.12 -13.17 20.13
C PRO A 13 -23.07 -13.58 21.18
N PRO A 14 -22.66 -14.86 21.21
CA PRO A 14 -21.71 -15.37 22.18
C PRO A 14 -20.31 -14.78 21.96
N ALA A 15 -19.69 -14.29 23.04
CA ALA A 15 -18.24 -14.13 23.25
C ALA A 15 -17.37 -13.85 22.00
N GLU A 16 -17.77 -12.86 21.17
CA GLU A 16 -17.06 -12.53 19.93
C GLU A 16 -15.69 -11.86 20.15
N ASP A 17 -15.34 -11.45 21.37
CA ASP A 17 -14.23 -10.53 21.59
C ASP A 17 -12.85 -11.19 21.86
N ALA A 18 -12.77 -12.50 22.07
CA ALA A 18 -11.54 -13.12 22.59
C ALA A 18 -10.61 -13.77 21.54
N ALA A 19 -10.98 -13.83 20.26
CA ALA A 19 -10.19 -14.62 19.32
C ALA A 19 -8.92 -13.88 18.83
N PRO A 20 -7.70 -14.36 19.15
CA PRO A 20 -6.44 -13.67 18.86
C PRO A 20 -6.10 -13.56 17.37
N TRP A 21 -6.91 -14.07 16.45
CA TRP A 21 -6.71 -13.87 15.02
C TRP A 21 -7.35 -12.58 14.49
N ARG A 22 -8.19 -11.89 15.29
CA ARG A 22 -8.93 -10.69 14.88
C ARG A 22 -8.05 -9.45 14.68
N TRP A 23 -6.89 -9.36 15.34
CA TRP A 23 -6.01 -8.18 15.25
C TRP A 23 -5.07 -8.20 14.04
N ARG A 24 -4.79 -9.36 13.44
CA ARG A 24 -3.84 -9.45 12.32
C ARG A 24 -4.19 -8.53 11.15
N PRO A 25 -5.44 -8.47 10.66
CA PRO A 25 -5.76 -7.57 9.55
C PRO A 25 -5.72 -6.10 9.93
N VAL A 26 -5.92 -5.77 11.21
CA VAL A 26 -5.76 -4.40 11.74
C VAL A 26 -4.28 -4.00 11.67
N LEU A 27 -3.37 -4.87 12.14
CA LEU A 27 -1.93 -4.60 12.04
C LEU A 27 -1.45 -4.53 10.59
N VAL A 28 -1.91 -5.44 9.73
CA VAL A 28 -1.61 -5.40 8.29
C VAL A 28 -2.12 -4.10 7.68
N GLY A 29 -3.35 -3.70 8.00
CA GLY A 29 -3.92 -2.43 7.57
C GLY A 29 -3.07 -1.24 8.04
N ALA A 30 -2.64 -1.24 9.30
CA ALA A 30 -1.81 -0.18 9.87
C ALA A 30 -0.44 -0.05 9.18
N VAL A 31 0.23 -1.18 8.90
CA VAL A 31 1.50 -1.21 8.16
C VAL A 31 1.33 -0.71 6.72
N VAL A 32 0.27 -1.16 6.03
CA VAL A 32 -0.04 -0.69 4.66
C VAL A 32 -0.39 0.80 4.65
N GLY A 33 -1.14 1.28 5.65
CA GLY A 33 -1.47 2.68 5.82
C GLY A 33 -0.25 3.55 6.09
N LEU A 34 0.69 3.07 6.91
CA LEU A 34 1.98 3.73 7.13
C LEU A 34 2.81 3.79 5.84
N ALA A 35 2.87 2.70 5.07
CA ALA A 35 3.55 2.67 3.79
C ALA A 35 2.96 3.70 2.81
N TRP A 36 1.64 3.74 2.71
CA TRP A 36 0.93 4.69 1.86
C TRP A 36 1.20 6.15 2.28
N ALA A 37 1.14 6.46 3.57
CA ALA A 37 1.39 7.81 4.07
C ALA A 37 2.86 8.25 3.92
N ALA A 38 3.80 7.33 4.14
CA ALA A 38 5.21 7.59 3.91
C ALA A 38 5.51 7.85 2.42
N ALA A 39 4.88 7.08 1.54
CA ALA A 39 4.98 7.29 0.09
C ALA A 39 4.32 8.60 -0.34
N LEU A 40 3.16 8.96 0.23
CA LEU A 40 2.50 10.25 0.01
C LEU A 40 3.40 11.42 0.43
N ARG A 41 4.01 11.35 1.63
CA ARG A 41 4.99 12.35 2.04
C ARG A 41 6.13 12.44 1.03
N GLY A 42 6.62 11.30 0.56
CA GLY A 42 7.63 11.20 -0.48
C GLY A 42 7.24 11.89 -1.78
N TRP A 43 6.03 11.66 -2.27
CA TRP A 43 5.49 12.36 -3.42
C TRP A 43 5.41 13.88 -3.19
N MET A 44 4.94 14.33 -2.02
CA MET A 44 4.93 15.75 -1.66
C MET A 44 6.35 16.36 -1.64
N THR A 45 7.37 15.61 -1.20
CA THR A 45 8.76 16.10 -1.26
C THR A 45 9.24 16.31 -2.70
N GLN A 46 8.75 15.51 -3.64
CA GLN A 46 9.07 15.69 -5.06
C GLN A 46 8.43 16.97 -5.58
N LEU A 47 7.15 17.20 -5.31
CA LEU A 47 6.46 18.41 -5.77
C LEU A 47 7.05 19.69 -5.18
N ALA A 48 7.37 19.69 -3.89
CA ALA A 48 7.92 20.88 -3.21
C ALA A 48 9.41 21.11 -3.50
N GLY A 49 10.11 20.14 -4.10
CA GLY A 49 11.52 20.26 -4.46
C GLY A 49 12.44 20.54 -3.25
N PRO A 50 13.53 21.32 -3.43
CA PRO A 50 14.47 21.66 -2.36
C PRO A 50 13.85 22.40 -1.17
N GLY A 51 12.73 23.10 -1.37
CA GLY A 51 12.02 23.83 -0.31
C GLY A 51 11.22 22.93 0.65
N SER A 52 11.14 21.61 0.38
CA SER A 52 10.42 20.68 1.24
C SER A 52 11.10 20.51 2.60
N SER A 53 10.56 21.13 3.65
CA SER A 53 10.99 20.90 5.03
C SER A 53 10.33 19.68 5.67
N THR A 54 11.04 19.00 6.58
CA THR A 54 10.50 17.91 7.40
C THR A 54 10.59 18.28 8.87
N SER A 55 9.44 18.31 9.55
CA SER A 55 9.36 18.47 11.00
C SER A 55 8.73 17.22 11.63
N TRP A 56 9.00 17.01 12.92
CA TRP A 56 8.39 15.91 13.69
C TRP A 56 6.87 15.98 13.66
N LEU A 57 6.30 17.14 14.00
CA LEU A 57 4.86 17.34 13.99
C LEU A 57 4.29 17.18 12.58
N GLY A 58 4.84 17.88 11.58
CA GLY A 58 4.29 17.90 10.23
C GLY A 58 4.39 16.56 9.52
N THR A 59 5.51 15.85 9.63
CA THR A 59 5.70 14.57 8.93
C THR A 59 5.17 13.39 9.74
N VAL A 60 5.64 13.24 10.99
CA VAL A 60 5.27 12.07 11.80
C VAL A 60 3.86 12.23 12.36
N GLY A 61 3.58 13.37 12.99
CA GLY A 61 2.30 13.63 13.66
C GLY A 61 1.13 13.82 12.70
N LEU A 62 1.30 14.60 11.62
CA LEU A 62 0.19 15.00 10.74
C LEU A 62 0.05 14.14 9.47
N VAL A 63 1.05 13.32 9.12
CA VAL A 63 0.99 12.46 7.91
C VAL A 63 1.12 10.98 8.23
N LEU A 64 2.21 10.56 8.88
CA LEU A 64 2.47 9.13 9.13
C LEU A 64 1.49 8.52 10.13
N LEU A 65 1.27 9.18 11.28
CA LEU A 65 0.38 8.67 12.32
C LEU A 65 -1.08 8.55 11.84
N PRO A 66 -1.69 9.55 11.17
CA PRO A 66 -3.03 9.43 10.62
C PRO A 66 -3.13 8.31 9.58
N GLY A 67 -2.11 8.15 8.73
CA GLY A 67 -2.05 7.05 7.77
C GLY A 67 -2.03 5.67 8.44
N LEU A 68 -1.23 5.51 9.49
CA LEU A 68 -1.17 4.28 10.29
C LEU A 68 -2.52 3.97 10.93
N VAL A 69 -3.14 4.96 11.59
CA VAL A 69 -4.44 4.79 12.25
C VAL A 69 -5.54 4.47 11.23
N LEU A 70 -5.59 5.23 10.12
CA LEU A 70 -6.54 5.00 9.03
C LEU A 70 -6.41 3.60 8.44
N GLY A 71 -5.18 3.17 8.17
CA GLY A 71 -4.90 1.81 7.71
C GLY A 71 -5.43 0.75 8.68
N GLY A 72 -5.19 0.92 9.98
CA GLY A 72 -5.72 0.03 11.02
C GLY A 72 -7.25 0.00 11.05
N LEU A 73 -7.90 1.15 10.95
CA LEU A 73 -9.37 1.26 10.89
C LEU A 73 -9.94 0.58 9.64
N LEU A 74 -9.29 0.72 8.48
CA LEU A 74 -9.69 0.04 7.24
C LEU A 74 -9.45 -1.48 7.32
N GLY A 75 -8.37 -1.92 7.97
CA GLY A 75 -8.14 -3.33 8.31
C GLY A 75 -9.24 -3.90 9.21
N ARG A 76 -9.67 -3.12 10.22
CA ARG A 76 -10.82 -3.46 11.08
C ARG A 76 -12.12 -3.51 10.29
N ALA A 77 -12.32 -2.59 9.34
CA ALA A 77 -13.49 -2.60 8.45
C ALA A 77 -13.54 -3.85 7.58
N ASP A 78 -12.40 -4.32 7.06
CA ASP A 78 -12.30 -5.57 6.30
C ASP A 78 -12.67 -6.80 7.16
N VAL A 79 -12.18 -6.88 8.40
CA VAL A 79 -12.57 -7.96 9.35
C VAL A 79 -14.08 -8.00 9.55
N ARG A 80 -14.68 -6.84 9.85
CA ARG A 80 -16.13 -6.74 10.05
C ARG A 80 -16.91 -7.12 8.80
N ARG A 81 -16.45 -6.68 7.62
CA ARG A 81 -17.04 -7.04 6.33
C ARG A 81 -17.03 -8.55 6.11
N ARG A 82 -15.89 -9.21 6.36
CA ARG A 82 -15.76 -10.67 6.22
C ARG A 82 -16.63 -11.44 7.21
N ALA A 83 -16.81 -10.90 8.41
CA ALA A 83 -17.75 -11.43 9.41
C ALA A 83 -19.23 -11.17 9.08
N GLY A 84 -19.55 -10.51 7.97
CA GLY A 84 -20.93 -10.15 7.61
C GLY A 84 -21.57 -9.11 8.53
N ALA A 85 -20.77 -8.42 9.37
CA ALA A 85 -21.28 -7.47 10.34
C ALA A 85 -21.84 -6.22 9.66
N ALA A 86 -22.84 -5.60 10.30
CA ALA A 86 -23.42 -4.34 9.84
C ALA A 86 -22.36 -3.23 9.72
N ARG A 87 -22.57 -2.36 8.72
CA ARG A 87 -21.74 -1.19 8.45
C ARG A 87 -21.70 -0.28 9.67
N ARG A 88 -20.53 0.26 9.99
CA ARG A 88 -20.37 1.29 11.03
C ARG A 88 -20.04 2.63 10.36
N PRO A 89 -20.84 3.69 10.57
CA PRO A 89 -20.62 4.99 9.93
C PRO A 89 -19.25 5.58 10.28
N LEU A 90 -18.76 5.34 11.50
CA LEU A 90 -17.42 5.77 11.93
C LEU A 90 -16.30 5.23 11.03
N LEU A 91 -16.40 3.97 10.58
CA LEU A 91 -15.38 3.39 9.69
C LEU A 91 -15.47 3.90 8.26
N VAL A 92 -16.66 4.36 7.84
CA VAL A 92 -16.86 5.04 6.56
C VAL A 92 -16.23 6.44 6.59
N ALA A 93 -16.35 7.14 7.73
CA ALA A 93 -15.76 8.46 7.94
C ALA A 93 -14.26 8.44 8.28
N ALA A 94 -13.64 7.26 8.45
CA ALA A 94 -12.23 7.13 8.81
C ALA A 94 -11.26 7.93 7.90
N PRO A 95 -11.45 8.02 6.57
CA PRO A 95 -10.62 8.86 5.70
C PRO A 95 -10.50 10.33 6.16
N GLY A 96 -11.50 10.84 6.88
CA GLY A 96 -11.48 12.18 7.47
C GLY A 96 -10.30 12.42 8.43
N LEU A 97 -9.67 11.37 8.97
CA LEU A 97 -8.44 11.49 9.77
C LEU A 97 -7.30 12.17 9.00
N MET A 98 -7.24 12.05 7.68
CA MET A 98 -6.21 12.72 6.88
C MET A 98 -6.38 14.24 6.86
N ALA A 99 -7.57 14.76 7.20
CA ALA A 99 -7.79 16.20 7.33
C ALA A 99 -7.22 16.78 8.64
N VAL A 100 -6.67 15.96 9.55
CA VAL A 100 -6.05 16.45 10.79
C VAL A 100 -4.88 17.40 10.54
N ALA A 101 -4.26 17.36 9.36
CA ALA A 101 -3.24 18.33 8.96
C ALA A 101 -3.76 19.79 9.00
N LEU A 102 -5.08 20.00 8.82
CA LEU A 102 -5.71 21.31 8.91
C LEU A 102 -5.87 21.81 10.35
N ALA A 103 -5.58 20.96 11.36
CA ALA A 103 -5.52 21.41 12.74
C ALA A 103 -4.27 22.26 13.02
N ASP A 104 -3.26 22.23 12.13
CA ASP A 104 -2.14 23.18 12.18
C ASP A 104 -2.59 24.55 11.65
N PRO A 105 -2.57 25.62 12.48
CA PRO A 105 -2.98 26.95 12.07
C PRO A 105 -2.22 27.49 10.86
N ARG A 106 -0.96 27.07 10.67
CA ARG A 106 -0.14 27.50 9.53
C ARG A 106 -0.65 26.88 8.23
N ILE A 107 -1.00 25.61 8.25
CA ILE A 107 -1.57 24.90 7.09
C ILE A 107 -2.97 25.45 6.79
N ALA A 108 -3.78 25.67 7.83
CA ALA A 108 -5.11 26.27 7.66
C ALA A 108 -5.03 27.69 7.05
N ARG A 109 -4.10 28.52 7.53
CA ARG A 109 -3.87 29.86 6.95
C ARG A 109 -3.38 29.78 5.51
N ALA A 110 -2.40 28.92 5.22
CA ALA A 110 -1.88 28.72 3.86
C ALA A 110 -2.99 28.26 2.89
N LEU A 111 -3.94 27.44 3.37
CA LEU A 111 -5.10 27.01 2.60
C LEU A 111 -6.00 28.19 2.23
N VAL A 112 -6.22 29.12 3.16
CA VAL A 112 -7.04 30.32 2.92
C VAL A 112 -6.33 31.31 2.00
N GLU A 113 -5.05 31.57 2.24
CA GLU A 113 -4.30 32.63 1.54
C GLU A 113 -3.85 32.21 0.14
N THR A 114 -3.45 30.94 -0.03
CA THR A 114 -2.78 30.47 -1.25
C THR A 114 -3.41 29.20 -1.83
N GLY A 115 -4.42 28.62 -1.17
CA GLY A 115 -4.94 27.30 -1.51
C GLY A 115 -4.02 26.13 -1.11
N GLN A 116 -2.83 26.41 -0.55
CA GLN A 116 -1.88 25.38 -0.13
C GLN A 116 -2.42 24.57 1.05
N GLY A 117 -2.46 23.25 0.90
CA GLY A 117 -3.13 22.35 1.86
C GLY A 117 -4.48 21.83 1.36
N GLY A 118 -5.00 22.35 0.25
CA GLY A 118 -6.24 21.87 -0.36
C GLY A 118 -6.19 20.40 -0.74
N GLY A 119 -4.98 19.87 -1.00
CA GLY A 119 -4.74 18.45 -1.24
C GLY A 119 -5.20 17.55 -0.08
N ALA A 120 -5.13 17.99 1.19
CA ALA A 120 -5.61 17.19 2.31
C ALA A 120 -7.13 16.97 2.26
N ILE A 121 -7.90 18.00 1.88
CA ILE A 121 -9.35 17.92 1.68
C ILE A 121 -9.65 17.13 0.40
N GLY A 122 -8.99 17.49 -0.70
CA GLY A 122 -9.19 16.88 -2.01
C GLY A 122 -8.98 15.37 -2.00
N VAL A 123 -7.88 14.89 -1.40
CA VAL A 123 -7.59 13.45 -1.29
C VAL A 123 -8.68 12.71 -0.50
N VAL A 124 -9.20 13.31 0.59
CA VAL A 124 -10.28 12.71 1.38
C VAL A 124 -11.57 12.62 0.57
N LEU A 125 -11.98 13.71 -0.09
CA LEU A 125 -13.20 13.74 -0.90
C LEU A 125 -13.12 12.76 -2.07
N VAL A 126 -12.00 12.74 -2.79
CA VAL A 126 -11.73 11.81 -3.90
C VAL A 126 -11.74 10.37 -3.41
N GLY A 127 -11.09 10.08 -2.27
CA GLY A 127 -11.07 8.77 -1.65
C GLY A 127 -12.47 8.27 -1.28
N LEU A 128 -13.27 9.10 -0.61
CA LEU A 128 -14.65 8.77 -0.22
C LEU A 128 -15.54 8.57 -1.45
N ALA A 129 -15.44 9.44 -2.46
CA ALA A 129 -16.19 9.33 -3.71
C ALA A 129 -15.82 8.04 -4.47
N GLY A 130 -14.52 7.75 -4.62
CA GLY A 130 -14.03 6.54 -5.26
C GLY A 130 -14.45 5.28 -4.50
N GLY A 131 -14.35 5.29 -3.16
CA GLY A 131 -14.80 4.20 -2.31
C GLY A 131 -16.30 3.91 -2.47
N TYR A 132 -17.13 4.95 -2.53
CA TYR A 132 -18.56 4.81 -2.78
C TYR A 132 -18.87 4.29 -4.19
N ALA A 133 -18.20 4.80 -5.22
CA ALA A 133 -18.37 4.36 -6.60
C ALA A 133 -18.07 2.86 -6.76
N LEU A 134 -17.00 2.38 -6.12
CA LEU A 134 -16.51 1.01 -6.16
C LEU A 134 -17.30 0.04 -5.27
N ALA A 135 -18.03 0.54 -4.26
CA ALA A 135 -18.74 -0.27 -3.27
C ALA A 135 -19.77 -1.27 -3.82
N GLY A 136 -20.27 -1.04 -5.04
CA GLY A 136 -21.30 -1.89 -5.65
C GLY A 136 -22.72 -1.71 -5.10
N ARG A 137 -22.94 -0.84 -4.11
CA ARG A 137 -24.25 -0.60 -3.47
C ARG A 137 -24.68 0.87 -3.61
N GLY A 138 -25.97 1.13 -3.78
CA GLY A 138 -26.56 2.47 -3.92
C GLY A 138 -27.16 2.75 -5.31
N ARG A 139 -27.80 3.92 -5.47
CA ARG A 139 -28.40 4.35 -6.75
C ARG A 139 -27.30 4.49 -7.81
N ARG A 140 -27.52 3.95 -9.01
CA ARG A 140 -26.53 3.93 -10.11
C ARG A 140 -26.03 5.34 -10.46
N VAL A 141 -26.93 6.33 -10.48
CA VAL A 141 -26.60 7.74 -10.79
C VAL A 141 -25.60 8.32 -9.78
N LEU A 142 -25.87 8.19 -8.48
CA LEU A 142 -24.97 8.69 -7.44
C LEU A 142 -23.59 8.02 -7.50
N ARG A 143 -23.54 6.73 -7.85
CA ARG A 143 -22.27 6.03 -8.05
C ARG A 143 -21.53 6.51 -9.29
N GLY A 144 -22.24 6.82 -10.38
CA GLY A 144 -21.68 7.42 -11.58
C GLY A 144 -21.07 8.79 -11.29
N ALA A 145 -21.81 9.66 -10.60
CA ALA A 145 -21.32 10.98 -10.18
C ALA A 145 -20.09 10.88 -9.27
N ALA A 146 -20.13 10.02 -8.24
CA ALA A 146 -18.99 9.78 -7.37
C ALA A 146 -17.78 9.19 -8.12
N GLY A 147 -18.04 8.31 -9.09
CA GLY A 147 -17.00 7.75 -9.96
C GLY A 147 -16.34 8.81 -10.83
N LEU A 148 -17.12 9.74 -11.40
CA LEU A 148 -16.61 10.88 -12.16
C LEU A 148 -15.74 11.78 -11.29
N VAL A 149 -16.20 12.15 -10.09
CA VAL A 149 -15.40 12.93 -9.14
C VAL A 149 -14.08 12.24 -8.81
N ALA A 150 -14.11 10.92 -8.59
CA ALA A 150 -12.91 10.16 -8.30
C ALA A 150 -11.92 10.13 -9.47
N VAL A 151 -12.41 9.92 -10.70
CA VAL A 151 -11.58 9.92 -11.92
C VAL A 151 -10.97 11.30 -12.15
N LEU A 152 -11.78 12.36 -12.06
CA LEU A 152 -11.30 13.74 -12.20
C LEU A 152 -10.24 14.07 -11.13
N GLY A 153 -10.45 13.64 -9.89
CA GLY A 153 -9.46 13.80 -8.81
C GLY A 153 -8.14 13.11 -9.09
N VAL A 154 -8.17 11.86 -9.59
CA VAL A 154 -6.95 11.12 -9.99
C VAL A 154 -6.25 11.81 -11.16
N LEU A 155 -6.99 12.23 -12.18
CA LEU A 155 -6.44 12.94 -13.34
C LEU A 155 -5.83 14.28 -12.94
N LEU A 156 -6.48 15.03 -12.05
CA LEU A 156 -5.98 16.30 -11.53
C LEU A 156 -4.61 16.15 -10.85
N VAL A 157 -4.41 15.08 -10.08
CA VAL A 157 -3.11 14.78 -9.45
C VAL A 157 -2.04 14.52 -10.51
N GLY A 158 -2.40 13.84 -11.59
CA GLY A 158 -1.54 13.69 -12.77
C GLY A 158 -1.16 15.04 -13.37
N VAL A 159 -2.15 15.88 -13.68
CA VAL A 159 -1.96 17.22 -14.28
C VAL A 159 -1.09 18.12 -13.41
N VAL A 160 -1.37 18.22 -12.10
CA VAL A 160 -0.55 19.00 -11.16
C VAL A 160 0.92 18.55 -11.19
N THR A 161 1.15 17.24 -11.36
CA THR A 161 2.51 16.72 -11.49
C THR A 161 3.15 17.09 -12.83
N THR A 162 2.38 17.11 -13.93
CA THR A 162 2.92 17.41 -15.26
C THR A 162 3.33 18.86 -15.44
N GLU A 163 2.65 19.79 -14.76
CA GLU A 163 3.02 21.21 -14.71
C GLU A 163 4.40 21.42 -14.07
N LEU A 164 4.73 20.62 -13.05
CA LEU A 164 6.02 20.69 -12.37
C LEU A 164 7.11 19.84 -13.06
N TYR A 165 6.72 18.75 -13.68
CA TYR A 165 7.62 17.78 -14.30
C TYR A 165 7.03 17.24 -15.61
N PRO A 166 7.56 17.61 -16.79
CA PRO A 166 7.05 17.14 -18.06
C PRO A 166 7.04 15.61 -18.16
N LEU A 167 5.95 15.03 -18.72
CA LEU A 167 5.83 13.57 -18.96
C LEU A 167 6.83 13.04 -20.00
N SER A 168 7.47 13.92 -20.76
CA SER A 168 8.59 13.59 -21.64
C SER A 168 9.88 13.27 -20.87
N THR A 169 9.88 13.44 -19.54
CA THR A 169 11.00 13.09 -18.67
C THR A 169 10.68 11.83 -17.86
N PRO A 170 11.68 10.98 -17.57
CA PRO A 170 11.49 9.84 -16.68
C PRO A 170 10.95 10.25 -15.31
N ARG A 171 11.42 11.41 -14.80
CA ARG A 171 10.99 11.99 -13.53
C ARG A 171 9.50 12.32 -13.50
N GLY A 172 9.01 13.05 -14.51
CA GLY A 172 7.60 13.40 -14.62
C GLY A 172 6.70 12.17 -14.65
N VAL A 173 7.09 11.13 -15.40
CA VAL A 173 6.32 9.87 -15.45
C VAL A 173 6.23 9.20 -14.09
N TRP A 174 7.36 8.92 -13.42
CA TRP A 174 7.29 8.13 -12.19
C TRP A 174 6.63 8.91 -11.03
N VAL A 175 6.83 10.23 -10.95
CA VAL A 175 6.16 11.07 -9.94
C VAL A 175 4.65 11.13 -10.20
N SER A 176 4.22 11.22 -11.46
CA SER A 176 2.79 11.24 -11.83
C SER A 176 2.11 9.89 -11.57
N VAL A 177 2.81 8.79 -11.90
CA VAL A 177 2.38 7.42 -11.57
C VAL A 177 2.24 7.25 -10.06
N LEU A 178 3.19 7.75 -9.27
CA LEU A 178 3.12 7.68 -7.81
C LEU A 178 1.91 8.45 -7.28
N GLY A 179 1.73 9.71 -7.67
CA GLY A 179 0.63 10.55 -7.18
C GLY A 179 -0.73 9.96 -7.53
N SER A 180 -0.97 9.72 -8.83
CA SER A 180 -2.23 9.18 -9.34
C SER A 180 -2.52 7.78 -8.78
N GLY A 181 -1.48 6.96 -8.65
CA GLY A 181 -1.57 5.62 -8.10
C GLY A 181 -1.87 5.62 -6.61
N LEU A 182 -1.25 6.49 -5.80
CA LEU A 182 -1.57 6.64 -4.37
C LEU A 182 -3.03 7.01 -4.15
N VAL A 183 -3.58 7.94 -4.93
CA VAL A 183 -4.99 8.34 -4.84
C VAL A 183 -5.92 7.21 -5.30
N THR A 184 -5.55 6.46 -6.33
CA THR A 184 -6.32 5.29 -6.78
C THR A 184 -6.34 4.19 -5.71
N VAL A 185 -5.19 3.90 -5.09
CA VAL A 185 -5.08 2.95 -3.97
C VAL A 185 -5.92 3.42 -2.78
N PHE A 186 -5.94 4.73 -2.51
CA PHE A 186 -6.77 5.31 -1.46
C PHE A 186 -8.27 5.11 -1.74
N CYS A 187 -8.72 5.33 -2.99
CA CYS A 187 -10.09 5.04 -3.42
C CYS A 187 -10.45 3.56 -3.22
N LEU A 188 -9.56 2.64 -3.60
CA LEU A 188 -9.75 1.20 -3.42
C LEU A 188 -9.86 0.83 -1.93
N ALA A 189 -9.03 1.43 -1.08
CA ALA A 189 -9.05 1.21 0.36
C ALA A 189 -10.34 1.76 1.01
N CYS A 190 -10.79 2.95 0.59
CA CYS A 190 -12.05 3.54 1.02
C CYS A 190 -13.29 2.73 0.58
N ALA A 191 -13.16 1.82 -0.39
CA ALA A 191 -14.26 0.91 -0.74
C ALA A 191 -14.49 -0.19 0.31
N LEU A 192 -13.51 -0.49 1.19
CA LEU A 192 -13.57 -1.60 2.14
C LEU A 192 -14.77 -1.53 3.09
N PRO A 193 -15.09 -0.40 3.75
CA PRO A 193 -16.25 -0.30 4.64
C PRO A 193 -17.59 -0.46 3.91
N HIS A 194 -17.61 -0.24 2.60
CA HIS A 194 -18.83 -0.25 1.80
C HIS A 194 -19.03 -1.54 0.99
N ALA A 195 -17.97 -2.27 0.69
CA ALA A 195 -18.01 -3.39 -0.24
C ALA A 195 -19.00 -4.48 0.20
N GLY A 196 -19.69 -5.05 -0.79
CA GLY A 196 -20.44 -6.29 -0.63
C GLY A 196 -19.54 -7.49 -0.38
N PRO A 197 -20.13 -8.69 -0.21
CA PRO A 197 -19.37 -9.92 -0.32
C PRO A 197 -18.59 -9.91 -1.64
N PRO A 198 -17.33 -10.37 -1.63
CA PRO A 198 -16.48 -10.30 -2.81
C PRO A 198 -17.11 -11.06 -3.97
N GLN A 199 -17.42 -10.36 -5.06
CA GLN A 199 -17.76 -11.02 -6.33
C GLN A 199 -16.47 -11.53 -6.99
N ALA A 200 -16.44 -12.83 -7.27
CA ALA A 200 -15.29 -13.55 -7.81
C ALA A 200 -15.07 -13.27 -9.31
N ARG A 201 -14.82 -12.02 -9.69
CA ARG A 201 -14.29 -11.74 -11.04
C ARG A 201 -12.80 -12.07 -11.07
N ALA A 202 -12.42 -13.03 -11.90
CA ALA A 202 -11.09 -13.62 -11.95
C ALA A 202 -9.94 -12.61 -12.14
N TRP A 203 -10.14 -11.59 -12.97
CA TRP A 203 -9.09 -10.65 -13.34
C TRP A 203 -8.87 -9.51 -12.33
N ARG A 204 -9.85 -9.21 -11.46
CA ARG A 204 -9.77 -8.04 -10.57
C ARG A 204 -8.56 -8.08 -9.63
N PRO A 205 -8.23 -9.20 -8.96
CA PRO A 205 -7.06 -9.27 -8.09
C PRO A 205 -5.75 -9.04 -8.85
N VAL A 206 -5.65 -9.49 -10.11
CA VAL A 206 -4.46 -9.31 -10.95
C VAL A 206 -4.24 -7.83 -11.27
N VAL A 207 -5.29 -7.13 -11.71
CA VAL A 207 -5.20 -5.69 -12.03
C VAL A 207 -4.93 -4.84 -10.79
N VAL A 208 -5.61 -5.14 -9.67
CA VAL A 208 -5.34 -4.46 -8.39
C VAL A 208 -3.92 -4.74 -7.92
N GLY A 209 -3.45 -5.98 -8.06
CA GLY A 209 -2.08 -6.36 -7.76
C GLY A 209 -1.07 -5.57 -8.60
N ALA A 210 -1.27 -5.50 -9.92
CA ALA A 210 -0.41 -4.74 -10.83
C ALA A 210 -0.32 -3.26 -10.46
N LEU A 211 -1.47 -2.63 -10.16
CA LEU A 211 -1.52 -1.24 -9.69
C LEU A 211 -0.76 -1.06 -8.37
N LEU A 212 -0.99 -1.92 -7.38
CA LEU A 212 -0.31 -1.85 -6.08
C LEU A 212 1.21 -2.05 -6.23
N GLY A 213 1.63 -2.98 -7.08
CA GLY A 213 3.04 -3.21 -7.39
C GLY A 213 3.71 -2.02 -8.10
N LEU A 214 2.99 -1.37 -9.03
CA LEU A 214 3.44 -0.16 -9.70
C LEU A 214 3.62 1.01 -8.71
N VAL A 215 2.63 1.23 -7.83
CA VAL A 215 2.69 2.27 -6.78
C VAL A 215 3.83 2.00 -5.80
N TRP A 216 4.00 0.74 -5.39
CA TRP A 216 5.09 0.32 -4.52
C TRP A 216 6.46 0.59 -5.15
N ALA A 217 6.63 0.26 -6.44
CA ALA A 217 7.88 0.51 -7.15
C ALA A 217 8.17 2.01 -7.35
N ALA A 218 7.14 2.81 -7.61
CA ALA A 218 7.28 4.27 -7.68
C ALA A 218 7.66 4.87 -6.30
N ALA A 219 7.13 4.32 -5.21
CA ALA A 219 7.51 4.73 -3.85
C ALA A 219 8.96 4.31 -3.52
N LEU A 220 9.39 3.12 -3.93
CA LEU A 220 10.80 2.70 -3.85
C LEU A 220 11.71 3.66 -4.62
N ARG A 221 11.26 4.13 -5.80
CA ARG A 221 12.02 5.12 -6.59
C ARG A 221 12.18 6.45 -5.85
N VAL A 222 11.18 6.90 -5.08
CA VAL A 222 11.33 8.06 -4.18
C VAL A 222 12.45 7.83 -3.19
N LEU A 223 12.46 6.68 -2.51
CA LEU A 223 13.46 6.37 -1.51
C LEU A 223 14.86 6.39 -2.13
N MET A 224 15.04 5.77 -3.30
CA MET A 224 16.31 5.80 -4.02
C MET A 224 16.74 7.22 -4.39
N ALA A 225 15.83 8.03 -4.94
CA ALA A 225 16.12 9.42 -5.29
C ALA A 225 16.52 10.26 -4.07
N ARG A 226 15.98 9.93 -2.89
CA ARG A 226 16.36 10.59 -1.64
C ARG A 226 17.73 10.16 -1.13
N LEU A 227 18.05 8.87 -1.16
CA LEU A 227 19.32 8.35 -0.65
C LEU A 227 20.51 8.85 -1.46
N VAL A 228 20.38 8.90 -2.79
CA VAL A 228 21.50 9.33 -3.65
C VAL A 228 21.55 10.85 -3.84
N GLY A 229 20.46 11.55 -3.52
CA GLY A 229 20.39 13.01 -3.65
C GLY A 229 20.33 13.52 -5.09
N ALA A 230 20.66 14.81 -5.27
CA ALA A 230 20.49 15.56 -6.52
C ALA A 230 21.36 15.06 -7.69
N GLY A 231 22.41 14.26 -7.41
CA GLY A 231 23.32 13.74 -8.43
C GLY A 231 22.77 12.57 -9.26
N THR A 232 21.56 12.08 -8.99
CA THR A 232 21.01 10.94 -9.76
C THR A 232 20.44 11.34 -11.10
N THR A 233 21.12 10.92 -12.17
CA THR A 233 20.54 10.93 -13.51
C THR A 233 19.46 9.84 -13.60
N THR A 234 18.20 10.24 -13.75
CA THR A 234 17.11 9.31 -13.99
C THR A 234 17.02 9.01 -15.48
N THR A 235 17.33 7.78 -15.90
CA THR A 235 17.11 7.35 -17.28
C THR A 235 15.74 6.68 -17.44
N TRP A 236 15.22 6.69 -18.67
CA TRP A 236 13.98 5.97 -19.04
C TRP A 236 14.08 4.48 -18.72
N VAL A 237 15.17 3.86 -19.18
CA VAL A 237 15.45 2.43 -18.97
C VAL A 237 15.58 2.12 -17.48
N GLY A 238 16.38 2.90 -16.73
CA GLY A 238 16.56 2.72 -15.29
C GLY A 238 15.29 2.83 -14.47
N THR A 239 14.37 3.71 -14.87
CA THR A 239 13.16 3.98 -14.08
C THR A 239 11.97 3.13 -14.53
N VAL A 240 11.63 3.18 -15.82
CA VAL A 240 10.41 2.53 -16.32
C VAL A 240 10.65 1.03 -16.48
N VAL A 241 11.71 0.65 -17.18
CA VAL A 241 11.97 -0.76 -17.53
C VAL A 241 12.49 -1.54 -16.33
N TRP A 242 13.37 -0.96 -15.52
CA TRP A 242 14.04 -1.70 -14.45
C TRP A 242 13.39 -1.57 -13.07
N VAL A 243 12.50 -0.61 -12.85
CA VAL A 243 11.83 -0.42 -11.55
C VAL A 243 10.32 -0.54 -11.67
N LEU A 244 9.67 0.28 -12.49
CA LEU A 244 8.21 0.31 -12.56
C LEU A 244 7.60 -0.95 -13.18
N ALA A 245 8.12 -1.40 -14.33
CA ALA A 245 7.59 -2.57 -15.02
C ALA A 245 7.73 -3.87 -14.19
N PRO A 246 8.87 -4.19 -13.56
CA PRO A 246 8.99 -5.32 -12.65
C PRO A 246 8.05 -5.18 -11.46
N GLY A 247 7.89 -3.97 -10.89
CA GLY A 247 6.92 -3.71 -9.83
C GLY A 247 5.50 -4.10 -10.22
N ALA A 248 5.04 -3.65 -11.38
CA ALA A 248 3.72 -4.00 -11.91
C ALA A 248 3.59 -5.51 -12.17
N ALA A 249 4.61 -6.15 -12.75
CA ALA A 249 4.62 -7.59 -13.02
C ALA A 249 4.57 -8.43 -11.72
N VAL A 250 5.42 -8.11 -10.73
CA VAL A 250 5.42 -8.73 -9.40
C VAL A 250 4.04 -8.59 -8.75
N GLY A 251 3.48 -7.37 -8.78
CA GLY A 251 2.15 -7.09 -8.27
C GLY A 251 1.07 -7.93 -8.96
N ALA A 252 1.11 -8.05 -10.29
CA ALA A 252 0.16 -8.85 -11.07
C ALA A 252 0.26 -10.33 -10.71
N LEU A 253 1.46 -10.88 -10.58
CA LEU A 253 1.72 -12.28 -10.20
C LEU A 253 1.23 -12.59 -8.78
N LEU A 254 1.45 -11.67 -7.83
CA LEU A 254 0.94 -11.82 -6.47
C LEU A 254 -0.60 -11.64 -6.40
N GLY A 255 -1.15 -10.78 -7.26
CA GLY A 255 -2.59 -10.67 -7.49
C GLY A 255 -3.20 -11.96 -8.07
N LEU A 256 -2.49 -12.60 -9.00
CA LEU A 256 -2.85 -13.92 -9.54
C LEU A 256 -2.79 -15.00 -8.46
N ALA A 257 -1.81 -14.95 -7.56
CA ALA A 257 -1.76 -15.85 -6.41
C ALA A 257 -2.98 -15.68 -5.50
N GLU A 258 -3.41 -14.44 -5.23
CA GLU A 258 -4.63 -14.17 -4.47
C GLU A 258 -5.87 -14.69 -5.21
N HIS A 259 -5.93 -14.53 -6.53
CA HIS A 259 -7.01 -15.10 -7.33
C HIS A 259 -7.08 -16.63 -7.19
N HIS A 260 -5.95 -17.33 -7.38
CA HIS A 260 -5.88 -18.78 -7.20
C HIS A 260 -6.26 -19.21 -5.77
N ARG A 261 -5.86 -18.44 -4.75
CA ARG A 261 -6.21 -18.71 -3.34
C ARG A 261 -7.72 -18.68 -3.10
N ARG A 262 -8.44 -17.77 -3.78
CA ARG A 262 -9.90 -17.61 -3.64
C ARG A 262 -10.70 -18.61 -4.46
N THR A 263 -10.14 -19.17 -5.54
CA THR A 263 -10.85 -20.11 -6.42
C THR A 263 -10.51 -21.58 -6.17
N GLY A 264 -10.09 -21.93 -4.94
CA GLY A 264 -9.85 -23.33 -4.55
C GLY A 264 -8.43 -23.87 -4.80
N GLY A 265 -7.50 -23.04 -5.28
CA GLY A 265 -6.06 -23.34 -5.32
C GLY A 265 -5.61 -24.29 -6.43
N ARG A 266 -4.42 -24.00 -7.00
CA ARG A 266 -3.63 -24.95 -7.82
C ARG A 266 -2.48 -25.49 -6.96
N ARG A 267 -2.13 -26.78 -7.12
CA ARG A 267 -1.03 -27.46 -6.40
C ARG A 267 0.31 -26.70 -6.46
N HIS A 268 0.57 -25.97 -7.55
CA HIS A 268 1.83 -25.27 -7.80
C HIS A 268 1.84 -23.77 -7.45
N GLY A 269 0.84 -23.26 -6.73
CA GLY A 269 0.77 -21.82 -6.40
C GLY A 269 1.94 -21.29 -5.55
N GLY A 270 2.68 -22.17 -4.88
CA GLY A 270 3.80 -21.79 -3.99
C GLY A 270 4.93 -21.05 -4.70
N TRP A 271 5.20 -21.34 -5.98
CA TRP A 271 6.27 -20.70 -6.76
C TRP A 271 6.11 -19.19 -6.91
N LEU A 272 4.87 -18.68 -6.83
CA LEU A 272 4.60 -17.24 -6.91
C LEU A 272 5.19 -16.46 -5.72
N VAL A 273 5.64 -17.13 -4.65
CA VAL A 273 6.42 -16.49 -3.57
C VAL A 273 7.71 -15.87 -4.11
N LEU A 274 8.28 -16.44 -5.17
CA LEU A 274 9.53 -16.00 -5.80
C LEU A 274 9.32 -14.85 -6.78
N ALA A 275 8.08 -14.40 -7.02
CA ALA A 275 7.79 -13.30 -7.93
C ALA A 275 8.69 -12.05 -7.69
N PRO A 276 8.98 -11.61 -6.45
CA PRO A 276 9.85 -10.45 -6.22
C PRO A 276 11.24 -10.56 -6.87
N LEU A 277 11.77 -11.78 -7.09
CA LEU A 277 13.06 -11.98 -7.74
C LEU A 277 13.10 -11.50 -9.20
N LEU A 278 11.95 -11.13 -9.80
CA LEU A 278 11.93 -10.40 -11.08
C LEU A 278 12.71 -9.08 -11.03
N PHE A 279 12.79 -8.42 -9.87
CA PHE A 279 13.66 -7.23 -9.71
C PHE A 279 15.14 -7.56 -9.87
N SER A 280 15.55 -8.78 -9.53
CA SER A 280 16.94 -9.25 -9.66
C SER A 280 17.37 -9.47 -11.11
N ALA A 281 16.44 -9.53 -12.07
CA ALA A 281 16.77 -9.70 -13.49
C ALA A 281 17.66 -8.56 -14.02
N VAL A 282 17.51 -7.34 -13.47
CA VAL A 282 18.38 -6.18 -13.75
C VAL A 282 19.84 -6.51 -13.45
N VAL A 283 20.08 -7.18 -12.32
CA VAL A 283 21.40 -7.52 -11.82
C VAL A 283 22.03 -8.64 -12.63
N VAL A 284 21.25 -9.47 -13.33
CA VAL A 284 21.78 -10.49 -14.25
C VAL A 284 22.13 -9.89 -15.61
N ALA A 285 21.40 -8.86 -16.06
CA ALA A 285 21.64 -8.21 -17.35
C ALA A 285 22.91 -7.32 -17.35
N GLY A 286 23.29 -6.75 -16.21
CA GLY A 286 24.46 -5.88 -16.05
C GLY A 286 25.83 -6.58 -16.17
N PRO A 287 26.10 -7.70 -15.47
CA PRO A 287 27.35 -8.45 -15.50
C PRO A 287 27.77 -8.96 -16.87
N VAL A 288 26.80 -9.20 -17.76
CA VAL A 288 27.08 -9.56 -19.16
C VAL A 288 27.81 -8.43 -19.89
N ARG A 289 27.68 -7.19 -19.41
CA ARG A 289 28.34 -6.00 -19.97
C ARG A 289 29.52 -5.51 -19.14
N ASP A 290 29.42 -5.57 -17.80
CA ASP A 290 30.51 -5.21 -16.89
C ASP A 290 30.34 -5.90 -15.51
N PRO A 291 31.09 -6.98 -15.21
CA PRO A 291 31.01 -7.69 -13.93
C PRO A 291 31.53 -6.86 -12.75
N THR A 292 32.42 -5.89 -12.99
CA THR A 292 33.07 -5.12 -11.93
C THR A 292 32.15 -4.04 -11.36
N ALA A 293 31.26 -3.49 -12.18
CA ALA A 293 30.27 -2.47 -11.80
C ALA A 293 29.29 -2.95 -10.72
N VAL A 294 29.00 -4.26 -10.65
CA VAL A 294 28.04 -4.82 -9.69
C VAL A 294 28.61 -4.83 -8.26
N LEU A 295 29.91 -5.07 -8.11
CA LEU A 295 30.58 -5.12 -6.81
C LEU A 295 31.09 -3.75 -6.35
N ALA A 296 31.62 -2.94 -7.28
CA ALA A 296 32.23 -1.65 -6.93
C ALA A 296 31.21 -0.55 -6.58
N GLY A 297 30.03 -0.56 -7.19
CA GLY A 297 29.06 0.54 -7.04
C GLY A 297 28.08 0.40 -5.87
N GLY A 298 28.02 -0.75 -5.19
CA GLY A 298 26.97 -1.04 -4.18
C GLY A 298 25.53 -1.12 -4.73
N ILE A 299 25.31 -0.73 -5.99
CA ILE A 299 24.01 -0.70 -6.68
C ILE A 299 23.41 -2.11 -6.78
N GLY A 300 24.24 -3.15 -6.96
CA GLY A 300 23.79 -4.54 -7.01
C GLY A 300 23.21 -5.06 -5.70
N GLY A 301 23.72 -4.55 -4.57
CA GLY A 301 23.32 -5.01 -3.23
C GLY A 301 21.84 -4.74 -2.95
N GLY A 302 21.37 -3.51 -3.18
CA GLY A 302 19.95 -3.15 -2.97
C GLY A 302 19.01 -3.88 -3.92
N ALA A 303 19.39 -4.03 -5.19
CA ALA A 303 18.58 -4.69 -6.21
C ALA A 303 18.38 -6.19 -5.95
N LEU A 304 19.30 -6.86 -5.25
CA LEU A 304 19.14 -8.24 -4.79
C LEU A 304 18.53 -8.33 -3.38
N ALA A 305 18.97 -7.49 -2.46
CA ALA A 305 18.56 -7.56 -1.06
C ALA A 305 17.06 -7.32 -0.90
N VAL A 306 16.49 -6.29 -1.54
CA VAL A 306 15.07 -5.95 -1.40
C VAL A 306 14.14 -7.11 -1.82
N PRO A 307 14.27 -7.72 -3.02
CA PRO A 307 13.41 -8.83 -3.40
C PRO A 307 13.66 -10.09 -2.55
N LEU A 308 14.91 -10.39 -2.18
CA LEU A 308 15.22 -11.52 -1.30
C LEU A 308 14.57 -11.35 0.08
N LEU A 309 14.66 -10.16 0.68
CA LEU A 309 14.00 -9.84 1.94
C LEU A 309 12.47 -9.91 1.81
N GLY A 310 11.92 -9.55 0.66
CA GLY A 310 10.51 -9.76 0.33
C GLY A 310 10.11 -11.24 0.37
N VAL A 311 10.89 -12.12 -0.26
CA VAL A 311 10.68 -13.58 -0.25
C VAL A 311 10.82 -14.15 1.17
N VAL A 312 11.90 -13.82 1.87
CA VAL A 312 12.19 -14.27 3.23
C VAL A 312 11.08 -13.83 4.19
N GLY A 313 10.68 -12.56 4.13
CA GLY A 313 9.55 -12.05 4.92
C GLY A 313 8.23 -12.74 4.55
N GLY A 314 8.02 -13.04 3.27
CA GLY A 314 6.89 -13.83 2.78
C GLY A 314 6.84 -15.23 3.42
N VAL A 315 7.97 -15.91 3.50
CA VAL A 315 8.12 -17.21 4.18
C VAL A 315 7.85 -17.10 5.68
N ALA A 316 8.42 -16.09 6.35
CA ALA A 316 8.20 -15.85 7.78
C ALA A 316 6.70 -15.70 8.12
N LEU A 317 6.00 -14.89 7.32
CA LEU A 317 4.58 -14.58 7.47
C LEU A 317 3.63 -15.65 6.90
N GLY A 318 4.15 -16.56 6.07
CA GLY A 318 3.39 -17.66 5.47
C GLY A 318 2.82 -18.62 6.51
N ALA A 319 1.79 -19.40 6.13
CA ALA A 319 1.20 -20.40 7.02
C ALA A 319 1.73 -21.82 6.77
N ARG A 320 2.51 -22.02 5.70
CA ARG A 320 3.04 -23.31 5.26
C ARG A 320 4.53 -23.43 5.60
N GLY A 321 4.98 -24.66 5.81
CA GLY A 321 6.39 -25.01 6.04
C GLY A 321 6.76 -25.21 7.51
N PRO A 322 7.98 -25.74 7.79
CA PRO A 322 8.45 -25.98 9.14
C PRO A 322 8.53 -24.69 9.97
N ARG A 323 8.13 -24.74 11.24
CA ARG A 323 8.15 -23.58 12.15
C ARG A 323 9.55 -22.98 12.28
N VAL A 324 10.59 -23.81 12.32
CA VAL A 324 11.99 -23.37 12.45
C VAL A 324 12.40 -22.49 11.27
N VAL A 325 12.12 -22.90 10.04
CA VAL A 325 12.42 -22.10 8.82
C VAL A 325 11.75 -20.73 8.89
N ARG A 326 10.50 -20.68 9.36
CA ARG A 326 9.76 -19.42 9.51
C ARG A 326 10.33 -18.52 10.59
N LEU A 327 10.80 -19.08 11.71
CA LEU A 327 11.45 -18.34 12.79
C LEU A 327 12.80 -17.77 12.33
N LEU A 328 13.61 -18.56 11.62
CA LEU A 328 14.86 -18.09 11.02
C LEU A 328 14.62 -16.98 10.01
N ALA A 329 13.62 -17.15 9.12
CA ALA A 329 13.23 -16.13 8.17
C ALA A 329 12.74 -14.85 8.86
N ALA A 330 11.99 -14.97 9.98
CA ALA A 330 11.57 -13.83 10.78
C ALA A 330 12.77 -13.12 11.43
N ALA A 331 13.74 -13.86 11.96
CA ALA A 331 14.96 -13.31 12.54
C ALA A 331 15.77 -12.52 11.49
N VAL A 332 15.94 -13.08 10.29
CA VAL A 332 16.61 -12.40 9.16
C VAL A 332 15.85 -11.13 8.76
N GLY A 333 14.52 -11.20 8.65
CA GLY A 333 13.69 -10.03 8.34
C GLY A 333 13.76 -8.92 9.40
N LEU A 334 13.82 -9.30 10.69
CA LEU A 334 13.94 -8.35 11.80
C LEU A 334 15.33 -7.73 11.88
N ALA A 335 16.39 -8.46 11.52
CA ALA A 335 17.76 -7.95 11.49
C ALA A 335 17.94 -6.78 10.51
N VAL A 336 17.06 -6.62 9.52
CA VAL A 336 17.08 -5.47 8.61
C VAL A 336 16.86 -4.14 9.33
N VAL A 337 16.10 -4.13 10.43
CA VAL A 337 15.81 -2.89 11.17
C VAL A 337 17.08 -2.26 11.75
N PRO A 338 17.88 -2.95 12.60
CA PRO A 338 19.13 -2.38 13.09
C PRO A 338 20.14 -2.13 11.98
N VAL A 339 20.22 -3.00 10.96
CA VAL A 339 21.13 -2.78 9.81
C VAL A 339 20.81 -1.47 9.10
N TRP A 340 19.53 -1.20 8.82
CA TRP A 340 19.11 0.05 8.19
C TRP A 340 19.43 1.27 9.07
N VAL A 341 19.17 1.21 10.37
CA VAL A 341 19.43 2.32 11.30
C VAL A 341 20.93 2.67 11.34
N LEU A 342 21.81 1.68 11.24
CA LEU A 342 23.25 1.88 11.21
C LEU A 342 23.76 2.37 9.85
N VAL A 343 23.24 1.83 8.74
CA VAL A 343 23.78 2.09 7.39
C VAL A 343 23.19 3.36 6.74
N ALA A 344 21.95 3.73 7.05
CA ALA A 344 21.29 4.85 6.38
C ALA A 344 22.01 6.20 6.54
N PRO A 345 22.56 6.57 7.73
CA PRO A 345 23.35 7.79 7.87
C PRO A 345 24.66 7.78 7.09
N ASP A 346 25.30 6.62 6.98
CA ASP A 346 26.57 6.47 6.25
C ASP A 346 26.36 6.62 4.74
N VAL A 347 25.23 6.13 4.23
CA VAL A 347 24.89 6.18 2.79
C VAL A 347 24.26 7.51 2.38
N GLY A 348 23.27 8.00 3.14
CA GLY A 348 22.49 9.18 2.80
C GLY A 348 22.96 10.48 3.48
N GLY A 349 23.95 10.40 4.36
CA GLY A 349 24.40 11.50 5.22
C GLY A 349 23.64 11.60 6.55
N PRO A 350 24.09 12.49 7.47
CA PRO A 350 23.58 12.57 8.84
C PRO A 350 22.09 12.91 8.95
N GLY A 351 21.51 13.55 7.92
CA GLY A 351 20.06 13.81 7.82
C GLY A 351 19.20 12.55 7.68
N PHE A 352 19.80 11.36 7.50
CA PHE A 352 19.09 10.08 7.51
C PHE A 352 19.15 9.35 8.85
N ALA A 353 19.79 9.92 9.88
CA ALA A 353 19.71 9.39 11.23
C ALA A 353 18.26 9.40 11.73
N VAL A 354 17.83 8.31 12.40
CA VAL A 354 16.45 8.15 12.89
C VAL A 354 16.04 9.20 13.94
N SER A 355 17.04 9.86 14.56
CA SER A 355 16.88 11.00 15.45
C SER A 355 16.49 12.29 14.74
N THR A 356 16.48 12.31 13.41
CA THR A 356 16.01 13.43 12.60
C THR A 356 14.64 13.13 11.99
N PRO A 357 13.79 14.15 11.73
CA PRO A 357 12.49 13.93 11.09
C PRO A 357 12.61 13.28 9.70
N GLN A 358 13.63 13.65 8.93
CA GLN A 358 13.88 13.11 7.59
C GLN A 358 14.29 11.64 7.66
N GLY A 359 15.25 11.30 8.53
CA GLY A 359 15.68 9.92 8.73
C GLY A 359 14.57 9.02 9.28
N ALA A 360 13.75 9.52 10.21
CA ALA A 360 12.59 8.79 10.72
C ALA A 360 11.55 8.50 9.61
N TRP A 361 11.25 9.49 8.77
CA TRP A 361 10.37 9.30 7.61
C TRP A 361 10.95 8.31 6.59
N ALA A 362 12.22 8.46 6.21
CA ALA A 362 12.88 7.58 5.26
C ALA A 362 12.93 6.13 5.78
N THR A 363 13.18 5.95 7.08
CA THR A 363 13.14 4.66 7.77
C THR A 363 11.74 4.06 7.76
N ALA A 364 10.72 4.86 8.10
CA ALA A 364 9.33 4.41 8.03
C ALA A 364 8.95 3.98 6.60
N LEU A 365 9.34 4.75 5.57
CA LEU A 365 9.12 4.39 4.17
C LEU A 365 9.82 3.08 3.82
N HIS A 366 11.10 2.95 4.12
CA HIS A 366 11.89 1.76 3.80
C HIS A 366 11.31 0.48 4.44
N LEU A 367 11.12 0.50 5.77
CA LEU A 367 10.66 -0.65 6.52
C LEU A 367 9.22 -1.04 6.14
N SER A 368 8.35 -0.06 5.88
CA SER A 368 6.97 -0.32 5.46
C SER A 368 6.89 -0.84 4.02
N LEU A 369 7.75 -0.41 3.11
CA LEU A 369 7.88 -1.01 1.77
C LEU A 369 8.32 -2.47 1.85
N LEU A 370 9.32 -2.79 2.68
CA LEU A 370 9.74 -4.18 2.89
C LEU A 370 8.63 -5.03 3.52
N ALA A 371 7.96 -4.50 4.56
CA ALA A 371 6.88 -5.21 5.23
C ALA A 371 5.69 -5.45 4.29
N THR A 372 5.32 -4.47 3.44
CA THR A 372 4.24 -4.63 2.46
C THR A 372 4.60 -5.64 1.36
N LEU A 373 5.84 -5.64 0.88
CA LEU A 373 6.33 -6.65 -0.05
C LEU A 373 6.30 -8.05 0.57
N ALA A 374 6.78 -8.20 1.81
CA ALA A 374 6.70 -9.46 2.56
C ALA A 374 5.26 -9.94 2.76
N LEU A 375 4.34 -9.03 3.11
CA LEU A 375 2.91 -9.34 3.25
C LEU A 375 2.27 -9.81 1.95
N ALA A 376 2.66 -9.22 0.83
CA ALA A 376 2.21 -9.63 -0.50
C ALA A 376 2.82 -10.97 -0.93
N ALA A 377 4.12 -11.16 -0.72
CA ALA A 377 4.84 -12.40 -0.98
C ALA A 377 4.35 -13.57 -0.10
N ALA A 378 3.74 -13.30 1.05
CA ALA A 378 3.12 -14.33 1.89
C ALA A 378 1.81 -14.88 1.31
N VAL A 379 1.14 -14.18 0.38
CA VAL A 379 -0.17 -14.57 -0.19
C VAL A 379 -0.18 -15.99 -0.77
N PRO A 380 0.78 -16.40 -1.63
CA PRO A 380 0.82 -17.75 -2.21
C PRO A 380 1.02 -18.87 -1.16
N LEU A 381 1.53 -18.51 0.03
CA LEU A 381 1.79 -19.43 1.14
C LEU A 381 0.62 -19.53 2.13
N ARG A 382 -0.46 -18.78 1.92
CA ARG A 382 -1.67 -18.84 2.75
C ARG A 382 -2.55 -20.03 2.33
N PRO A 383 -3.35 -20.58 3.24
CA PRO A 383 -4.33 -21.60 2.90
C PRO A 383 -5.35 -21.06 1.88
N PRO A 384 -5.87 -21.93 0.99
CA PRO A 384 -7.03 -21.60 0.17
C PRO A 384 -8.20 -21.17 1.06
N GLU A 385 -9.02 -20.25 0.56
CA GLU A 385 -10.25 -19.90 1.26
C GLU A 385 -11.25 -21.07 1.14
N PRO A 386 -11.89 -21.51 2.25
CA PRO A 386 -12.89 -22.56 2.18
C PRO A 386 -13.97 -22.18 1.17
N ALA A 387 -14.42 -23.15 0.37
CA ALA A 387 -15.58 -22.93 -0.49
C ALA A 387 -16.75 -22.47 0.39
N PRO A 388 -17.50 -21.43 -0.02
CA PRO A 388 -18.65 -21.00 0.73
C PRO A 388 -19.57 -22.20 0.89
N ALA A 389 -19.90 -22.56 2.14
CA ALA A 389 -20.84 -23.64 2.41
C ALA A 389 -22.09 -23.36 1.57
N LEU A 390 -22.43 -24.30 0.69
CA LEU A 390 -23.68 -24.23 -0.08
C LEU A 390 -24.78 -24.06 0.96
N ARG A 391 -25.46 -22.90 0.95
CA ARG A 391 -26.62 -22.72 1.82
C ARG A 391 -27.60 -23.83 1.43
N PRO A 392 -28.13 -24.59 2.39
CA PRO A 392 -29.18 -25.55 2.07
C PRO A 392 -30.29 -24.83 1.32
N PRO A 393 -30.90 -25.48 0.30
CA PRO A 393 -32.02 -24.87 -0.40
C PRO A 393 -33.06 -24.42 0.63
N VAL A 394 -33.53 -23.18 0.50
CA VAL A 394 -34.64 -22.70 1.34
C VAL A 394 -35.83 -23.58 0.99
N PRO A 395 -36.42 -24.34 1.94
CA PRO A 395 -37.60 -25.13 1.66
C PRO A 395 -38.70 -24.21 1.16
N GLY A 396 -39.25 -24.56 0.00
CA GLY A 396 -40.30 -23.80 -0.71
C GLY A 396 -41.66 -23.97 -0.07
#